data_AF-A0A3P6BLF1-F1
#
_entry.id   AF-A0A3P6BLF1-F1
#
_cell.length_a   1.000
_cell.length_b   1.000
_cell.length_c   1.000
_cell.angle_alpha   90.00
_cell.angle_beta   90.00
_cell.angle_gamma   90.00
#
_symmetry.space_group_name_H-M   'P 1'
#
loop_
_entity.id
_entity.type
_entity.pdbx_description
1 polymer ?
#
loop_
_entity_poly.entity_id
_entity_poly.type
_entity_poly.pdbx_seq_one_letter_code
_entity_poly.pdbx_strand_id
1 'polypeptide(L)'
;MTLWEELRDTKAAYCHLNLPWIIVEDFNATLSSCEHSRAMDYKGDQIGMMHFQEVMTDCMVTDLPYTWALFTWWNKRVEDPVGKKLDRALVNSEWLNHYPHSSAQFDAGGVSDHARCVIRTSGTVNQARKTFRFFNCLTEHPDFLATVKEVWDTTEPTHH
;
A
#
# COMPACT_ATOMS: atom_id res chain seq x y z
N MET A 1 -3.90 24.93 1.90
CA MET A 1 -4.09 24.12 0.70
C MET A 1 -4.40 22.71 1.17
N THR A 2 -5.49 22.14 0.70
CA THR A 2 -5.87 20.76 1.05
C THR A 2 -5.26 19.79 0.04
N LEU A 3 -5.05 18.52 0.41
CA LEU A 3 -4.60 17.47 -0.50
C LEU A 3 -5.40 17.44 -1.81
N TRP A 4 -6.71 17.63 -1.72
CA TRP A 4 -7.64 17.64 -2.85
C TRP A 4 -7.38 18.77 -3.85
N GLU A 5 -7.03 19.95 -3.35
CA GLU A 5 -6.66 21.09 -4.19
C GLU A 5 -5.30 20.85 -4.84
N GLU A 6 -4.33 20.34 -4.08
CA GLU A 6 -2.98 20.06 -4.59
C GLU A 6 -2.98 19.03 -5.72
N LEU A 7 -3.81 17.99 -5.63
CA LEU A 7 -3.98 17.00 -6.69
C LEU A 7 -4.58 17.61 -7.96
N ARG A 8 -5.59 18.46 -7.82
CA ARG A 8 -6.21 19.16 -8.97
C ARG A 8 -5.25 20.14 -9.62
N ASP A 9 -4.52 20.89 -8.82
CA ASP A 9 -3.54 21.85 -9.32
C ASP A 9 -2.37 21.15 -10.00
N THR A 10 -1.90 20.03 -9.44
CA THR A 10 -0.91 19.17 -10.08
C THR A 10 -1.44 18.63 -11.41
N LYS A 11 -2.70 18.13 -11.44
CA LYS A 11 -3.38 17.72 -12.67
C LYS A 11 -3.38 18.82 -13.72
N ALA A 12 -3.83 20.02 -13.36
CA ALA A 12 -3.93 21.15 -14.26
C ALA A 12 -2.56 21.61 -14.77
N ALA A 13 -1.54 21.64 -13.91
CA ALA A 13 -0.21 22.10 -14.27
C ALA A 13 0.46 21.19 -15.32
N TYR A 14 0.27 19.88 -15.22
CA TYR A 14 1.00 18.90 -16.03
C TYR A 14 0.12 18.15 -17.04
N CYS A 15 -1.17 18.51 -17.19
CA CYS A 15 -2.11 17.82 -18.10
C CYS A 15 -1.62 17.75 -19.55
N HIS A 16 -0.89 18.78 -20.01
CA HIS A 16 -0.39 18.89 -21.38
C HIS A 16 0.76 17.93 -21.72
N LEU A 17 1.39 17.32 -20.70
CA LEU A 17 2.55 16.44 -20.91
C LEU A 17 2.16 14.97 -21.18
N ASN A 18 0.90 14.58 -20.94
CA ASN A 18 0.41 13.21 -21.10
C ASN A 18 1.32 12.16 -20.44
N LEU A 19 1.80 12.44 -19.22
CA LEU A 19 2.72 11.56 -18.50
C LEU A 19 1.97 10.48 -17.70
N PRO A 20 2.55 9.28 -17.54
CA PRO A 20 2.01 8.24 -16.67
C PRO A 20 2.17 8.63 -15.19
N TRP A 21 1.07 8.70 -14.44
CA TRP A 21 1.04 9.11 -13.04
C TRP A 21 0.62 7.97 -12.14
N ILE A 22 1.27 7.91 -10.98
CA ILE A 22 0.83 7.11 -9.86
C ILE A 22 0.85 7.97 -8.60
N ILE A 23 -0.19 7.84 -7.79
CA ILE A 23 -0.32 8.47 -6.47
C ILE A 23 -0.45 7.32 -5.48
N VAL A 24 0.49 7.20 -4.55
CA VAL A 24 0.47 6.17 -3.50
C VAL A 24 0.46 6.86 -2.16
N GLU A 25 -0.68 6.80 -1.46
CA GLU A 25 -0.90 7.59 -0.26
C GLU A 25 -1.95 6.95 0.66
N ASP A 26 -1.90 7.32 1.93
CA ASP A 26 -3.02 7.21 2.87
C ASP A 26 -3.92 8.44 2.72
N PHE A 27 -5.07 8.25 2.07
CA PHE A 27 -6.01 9.32 1.80
C PHE A 27 -6.87 9.68 3.02
N ASN A 28 -6.81 8.88 4.10
CA ASN A 28 -7.70 8.99 5.26
C ASN A 28 -9.21 9.07 4.92
N ALA A 29 -9.59 8.64 3.72
CA ALA A 29 -10.95 8.70 3.20
C ALA A 29 -11.29 7.42 2.42
N THR A 30 -12.53 6.96 2.57
CA THR A 30 -13.11 5.85 1.80
C THR A 30 -13.90 6.40 0.61
N LEU A 31 -13.92 5.70 -0.52
CA LEU A 31 -14.76 6.02 -1.68
C LEU A 31 -16.16 5.41 -1.57
N SER A 32 -16.36 4.45 -0.67
CA SER A 32 -17.67 3.81 -0.45
C SER A 32 -17.82 3.37 1.01
N SER A 33 -19.05 3.31 1.51
CA SER A 33 -19.34 2.70 2.80
C SER A 33 -18.91 1.22 2.86
N CYS A 34 -18.91 0.52 1.72
CA CYS A 34 -18.44 -0.86 1.60
C CYS A 34 -16.94 -1.04 1.89
N GLU A 35 -16.19 0.06 1.92
CA GLU A 35 -14.76 0.07 2.28
C GLU A 35 -14.53 0.27 3.78
N HIS A 36 -15.60 0.18 4.57
CA HIS A 36 -15.59 0.09 6.01
C HIS A 36 -16.09 -1.30 6.45
N SER A 37 -15.42 -1.95 7.42
CA SER A 37 -15.80 -3.29 7.89
C SER A 37 -17.22 -3.39 8.48
N ARG A 38 -17.82 -2.22 8.77
CA ARG A 38 -19.20 -2.05 9.26
C ARG A 38 -20.09 -1.33 8.24
N ALA A 39 -19.96 -1.65 6.96
CA ALA A 39 -20.58 -0.94 5.84
C ALA A 39 -22.08 -0.62 6.02
N MET A 40 -22.85 -1.55 6.59
CA MET A 40 -24.30 -1.40 6.81
C MET A 40 -24.66 -0.34 7.86
N ASP A 41 -23.80 -0.14 8.86
CA ASP A 41 -24.02 0.80 9.96
C ASP A 41 -23.17 2.07 9.83
N TYR A 42 -22.31 2.14 8.82
CA TYR A 42 -21.34 3.20 8.66
C TYR A 42 -22.02 4.49 8.20
N LYS A 43 -22.27 5.39 9.15
CA LYS A 43 -22.67 6.79 8.91
C LYS A 43 -21.50 7.76 9.03
N GLY A 44 -20.27 7.30 8.75
CA GLY A 44 -19.07 8.12 8.88
C GLY A 44 -19.00 9.23 7.83
N ASP A 45 -17.81 9.78 7.62
CA ASP A 45 -17.61 11.04 6.88
C ASP A 45 -18.08 10.97 5.40
N GLN A 46 -19.34 11.36 5.18
CA GLN A 46 -19.95 11.40 3.85
C GLN A 46 -19.40 12.56 3.02
N ILE A 47 -18.99 13.66 3.66
CA ILE A 47 -18.48 14.84 2.99
C ILE A 47 -17.07 14.54 2.47
N GLY A 48 -16.20 13.96 3.30
CA GLY A 48 -14.88 13.51 2.88
C GLY A 48 -14.94 12.46 1.78
N MET A 49 -15.88 11.51 1.86
CA MET A 49 -16.12 10.52 0.78
C MET A 49 -16.53 11.19 -0.53
N MET A 50 -17.47 12.14 -0.48
CA MET A 50 -17.92 12.89 -1.65
C MET A 50 -16.76 13.68 -2.29
N HIS A 51 -15.99 14.41 -1.48
CA HIS A 51 -14.82 15.14 -1.99
C HIS A 51 -13.77 14.22 -2.59
N PHE A 52 -13.56 13.05 -2.01
CA PHE A 52 -12.62 12.09 -2.56
C PHE A 52 -13.10 11.56 -3.92
N GLN A 53 -14.40 11.24 -4.06
CA GLN A 53 -15.00 10.84 -5.33
C GLN A 53 -14.92 11.95 -6.40
N GLU A 54 -15.12 13.21 -6.01
CA GLU A 54 -14.94 14.37 -6.89
C GLU A 54 -13.51 14.44 -7.41
N VAL A 55 -12.50 14.33 -6.53
CA VAL A 55 -11.07 14.36 -6.92
C VAL A 55 -10.72 13.22 -7.85
N MET A 56 -11.22 12.00 -7.61
CA MET A 56 -11.01 10.86 -8.51
C MET A 56 -11.49 11.18 -9.94
N THR A 57 -12.64 11.84 -10.05
CA THR A 57 -13.25 12.24 -11.31
C THR A 57 -12.48 13.39 -11.96
N ASP A 58 -12.22 14.46 -11.20
CA ASP A 58 -11.54 15.67 -11.67
C ASP A 58 -10.12 15.37 -12.16
N CYS A 59 -9.41 14.48 -11.47
CA CYS A 59 -8.05 14.09 -11.82
C CYS A 59 -7.98 12.95 -12.85
N MET A 60 -9.12 12.33 -13.17
CA MET A 60 -9.24 11.15 -14.03
C MET A 60 -8.32 10.00 -13.60
N VAL A 61 -8.31 9.72 -12.30
CA VAL A 61 -7.52 8.64 -11.71
C VAL A 61 -8.40 7.51 -11.21
N THR A 62 -7.87 6.29 -11.23
CA THR A 62 -8.55 5.08 -10.77
C THR A 62 -7.63 4.22 -9.92
N ASP A 63 -8.17 3.31 -9.11
CA ASP A 63 -7.36 2.31 -8.40
C ASP A 63 -6.53 1.50 -9.43
N LEU A 64 -5.22 1.44 -9.24
CA LEU A 64 -4.36 0.48 -9.95
C LEU A 64 -4.83 -0.95 -9.61
N PRO A 65 -4.92 -1.89 -10.57
CA PRO A 65 -5.32 -3.26 -10.28
C PRO A 65 -4.53 -3.82 -9.11
N TYR A 66 -5.22 -4.34 -8.10
CA TYR A 66 -4.58 -4.74 -6.86
C TYR A 66 -5.00 -6.14 -6.43
N THR A 67 -4.15 -6.75 -5.63
CA THR A 67 -4.41 -8.04 -5.00
C THR A 67 -4.27 -7.93 -3.50
N TRP A 68 -5.10 -8.71 -2.80
CA TRP A 68 -5.11 -8.85 -1.34
C TRP A 68 -5.55 -7.59 -0.58
N ALA A 69 -5.94 -7.82 0.69
CA ALA A 69 -6.46 -6.86 1.68
C ALA A 69 -7.71 -6.06 1.26
N LEU A 70 -8.89 -6.49 1.73
CA LEU A 70 -10.13 -5.71 1.63
C LEU A 70 -10.04 -4.36 2.39
N PHE A 71 -9.21 -4.31 3.43
CA PHE A 71 -8.96 -3.13 4.26
C PHE A 71 -7.47 -2.93 4.42
N THR A 72 -7.02 -1.68 4.30
CA THR A 72 -5.61 -1.28 4.39
C THR A 72 -5.26 -0.68 5.74
N TRP A 73 -6.23 -0.30 6.55
CA TRP A 73 -6.03 0.16 7.92
C TRP A 73 -6.89 -0.64 8.92
N TRP A 74 -6.36 -0.89 10.11
CA TRP A 74 -7.07 -1.53 11.22
C TRP A 74 -6.83 -0.82 12.54
N ASN A 75 -7.88 -0.61 13.35
CA ASN A 75 -7.77 0.02 14.66
C ASN A 75 -7.00 -0.77 15.75
N LYS A 76 -6.52 -1.99 15.42
CA LYS A 76 -5.79 -2.92 16.29
C LYS A 76 -6.48 -3.31 17.60
N ARG A 77 -7.80 -3.16 17.69
CA ARG A 77 -8.56 -3.63 18.86
C ARG A 77 -8.74 -5.14 18.81
N VAL A 78 -8.68 -5.78 19.98
CA VAL A 78 -8.98 -7.22 20.13
C VAL A 78 -10.48 -7.44 20.02
N GLU A 79 -11.27 -6.60 20.69
CA GLU A 79 -12.72 -6.62 20.67
C GLU A 79 -13.25 -5.61 19.65
N ASP A 80 -14.19 -6.04 18.81
CA ASP A 80 -14.81 -5.25 17.73
C ASP A 80 -13.77 -4.55 16.81
N PRO A 81 -12.91 -5.32 16.12
CA PRO A 81 -11.91 -4.76 15.21
C PRO A 81 -12.59 -4.04 14.04
N VAL A 82 -12.13 -2.82 13.76
CA VAL A 82 -12.62 -2.01 12.64
C VAL A 82 -11.54 -1.92 11.59
N GLY A 83 -11.90 -2.28 10.35
CA GLY A 83 -11.07 -2.18 9.17
C GLY A 83 -11.60 -1.12 8.21
N LYS A 84 -10.70 -0.38 7.57
CA LYS A 84 -11.03 0.60 6.52
C LYS A 84 -10.05 0.49 5.35
N LYS A 85 -10.48 0.80 4.13
CA LYS A 85 -9.56 0.99 2.99
C LYS A 85 -9.22 2.47 2.86
N LEU A 86 -8.08 2.87 3.39
CA LEU A 86 -7.60 4.27 3.43
C LEU A 86 -6.41 4.48 2.49
N ASP A 87 -5.46 3.53 2.49
CA ASP A 87 -4.32 3.53 1.57
C ASP A 87 -4.72 3.07 0.16
N ARG A 88 -4.25 3.79 -0.88
CA ARG A 88 -4.47 3.43 -2.29
C ARG A 88 -3.26 3.70 -3.16
N ALA A 89 -3.23 3.00 -4.29
CA ALA A 89 -2.42 3.33 -5.44
C ALA A 89 -3.34 3.76 -6.58
N LEU A 90 -3.39 5.06 -6.88
CA LEU A 90 -4.23 5.64 -7.91
C LEU A 90 -3.40 5.95 -9.16
N VAL A 91 -3.94 5.68 -10.33
CA VAL A 91 -3.25 5.84 -11.62
C VAL A 91 -4.15 6.48 -12.67
N ASN A 92 -3.55 7.22 -13.60
CA ASN A 92 -4.24 7.71 -14.79
C ASN A 92 -4.20 6.69 -15.94
N SER A 93 -4.92 6.98 -17.02
CA SER A 93 -4.95 6.13 -18.22
C SER A 93 -3.56 5.98 -18.87
N GLU A 94 -2.74 7.03 -18.85
CA GLU A 94 -1.38 7.03 -19.37
C GLU A 94 -0.50 6.01 -18.64
N TRP A 95 -0.64 5.88 -17.31
CA TRP A 95 0.06 4.84 -16.55
C TRP A 95 -0.34 3.44 -17.00
N LEU A 96 -1.63 3.17 -17.17
CA LEU A 96 -2.12 1.86 -17.62
C LEU A 96 -1.66 1.53 -19.04
N ASN A 97 -1.51 2.54 -19.91
CA ASN A 97 -0.96 2.37 -21.25
C ASN A 97 0.54 2.05 -21.21
N HIS A 98 1.31 2.71 -20.33
CA HIS A 98 2.76 2.51 -20.21
C HIS A 98 3.13 1.23 -19.43
N TYR A 99 2.33 0.87 -18.42
CA TYR A 99 2.56 -0.26 -17.54
C TYR A 99 1.32 -1.17 -17.48
N PRO A 100 0.93 -1.81 -18.60
CA PRO A 100 -0.34 -2.55 -18.70
C PRO A 100 -0.40 -3.80 -17.81
N HIS A 101 0.75 -4.27 -17.32
CA HIS A 101 0.86 -5.40 -16.40
C HIS A 101 1.20 -4.97 -14.97
N SER A 102 1.06 -3.68 -14.66
CA SER A 102 1.31 -3.19 -13.31
C SER A 102 0.18 -3.56 -12.35
N SER A 103 0.55 -3.78 -11.09
CA SER A 103 -0.40 -4.04 -10.03
C SER A 103 0.10 -3.56 -8.68
N ALA A 104 -0.83 -3.30 -7.77
CA ALA A 104 -0.53 -3.11 -6.35
C ALA A 104 -0.75 -4.40 -5.56
N GLN A 105 0.06 -4.60 -4.54
CA GLN A 105 -0.09 -5.67 -3.56
C GLN A 105 -0.11 -5.05 -2.18
N PHE A 106 -1.19 -5.27 -1.44
CA PHE A 106 -1.34 -4.79 -0.07
C PHE A 106 -1.04 -5.93 0.91
N ASP A 107 0.18 -5.92 1.46
CA ASP A 107 0.63 -6.92 2.43
C ASP A 107 0.29 -6.48 3.86
N ALA A 108 0.21 -7.45 4.77
CA ALA A 108 0.04 -7.16 6.20
C ALA A 108 1.14 -6.20 6.71
N GLY A 109 0.72 -5.16 7.43
CA GLY A 109 1.61 -4.12 7.99
C GLY A 109 2.57 -4.57 9.09
N GLY A 110 2.48 -5.83 9.52
CA GLY A 110 3.16 -6.32 10.72
C GLY A 110 2.71 -5.54 11.96
N VAL A 111 3.64 -4.76 12.54
CA VAL A 111 3.39 -3.90 13.70
C VAL A 111 2.61 -2.62 13.35
N SER A 112 2.57 -2.24 12.07
CA SER A 112 1.78 -1.10 11.58
C SER A 112 0.29 -1.41 11.60
N ASP A 113 -0.54 -0.41 11.87
CA ASP A 113 -1.97 -0.41 11.63
C ASP A 113 -2.35 -0.29 10.15
N HIS A 114 -1.43 0.21 9.32
CA HIS A 114 -1.54 0.25 7.87
C HIS A 114 -0.90 -0.96 7.16
N ALA A 115 -1.52 -1.42 6.08
CA ALA A 115 -1.01 -2.40 5.14
C ALA A 115 0.12 -1.78 4.30
N ARG A 116 1.11 -2.58 3.94
CA ARG A 116 2.20 -2.13 3.07
C ARG A 116 1.77 -2.25 1.62
N CYS A 117 1.72 -1.12 0.91
CA CYS A 117 1.49 -1.11 -0.55
C CYS A 117 2.80 -1.36 -1.31
N VAL A 118 2.81 -2.39 -2.17
CA VAL A 118 3.92 -2.72 -3.07
C VAL A 118 3.46 -2.59 -4.51
N ILE A 119 4.07 -1.68 -5.26
CA ILE A 119 3.79 -1.51 -6.69
C ILE A 119 4.72 -2.40 -7.51
N ARG A 120 4.12 -3.18 -8.41
CA ARG A 120 4.83 -3.99 -9.40
C ARG A 120 4.56 -3.39 -10.76
N THR A 121 5.59 -3.02 -11.51
CA THR A 121 5.46 -2.35 -12.81
C THR A 121 5.71 -3.28 -14.02
N SER A 122 6.29 -4.47 -13.80
CA SER A 122 6.54 -5.47 -14.83
C SER A 122 5.88 -6.81 -14.47
N GLY A 123 5.26 -7.45 -15.46
CA GLY A 123 4.68 -8.81 -15.35
C GLY A 123 5.71 -9.92 -15.17
N THR A 124 7.01 -9.60 -15.21
CA THR A 124 8.09 -10.53 -14.87
C THR A 124 8.85 -9.97 -13.67
N VAL A 125 8.78 -10.73 -12.59
CA VAL A 125 9.71 -10.62 -11.47
C VAL A 125 11.08 -10.98 -12.05
N ASN A 126 11.86 -9.98 -12.44
CA ASN A 126 13.30 -10.11 -12.25
C ASN A 126 13.45 -10.32 -10.75
N GLN A 127 13.59 -11.58 -10.35
CA GLN A 127 14.17 -11.92 -9.06
C GLN A 127 15.62 -11.47 -9.14
N ALA A 128 15.84 -10.16 -9.13
CA ALA A 128 17.11 -9.62 -8.69
C ALA A 128 17.34 -10.31 -7.34
N ARG A 129 18.36 -11.16 -7.28
CA ARG A 129 18.70 -11.95 -6.10
C ARG A 129 18.60 -11.01 -4.90
N LYS A 130 17.60 -11.21 -4.04
CA LYS A 130 17.44 -10.39 -2.85
C LYS A 130 18.75 -10.54 -2.08
N THR A 131 19.50 -9.45 -1.98
CA THR A 131 20.69 -9.41 -1.13
C THR A 131 20.21 -9.68 0.29
N PHE A 132 20.80 -10.66 0.97
CA PHE A 132 20.61 -10.83 2.40
C PHE A 132 21.02 -9.51 3.10
N ARG A 133 20.11 -8.94 3.88
CA ARG A 133 20.37 -7.77 4.72
C ARG A 133 20.03 -8.15 6.15
N PHE A 134 20.95 -7.92 7.06
CA PHE A 134 20.76 -8.08 8.49
C PHE A 134 21.19 -6.80 9.20
N PHE A 135 20.62 -6.54 10.38
CA PHE A 135 21.01 -5.37 11.17
C PHE A 135 22.36 -5.65 11.85
N ASN A 136 23.40 -4.88 11.49
CA ASN A 136 24.74 -5.09 12.04
C ASN A 136 24.80 -4.93 13.56
N CYS A 137 23.95 -4.09 14.16
CA CYS A 137 23.89 -3.93 15.62
C CYS A 137 23.51 -5.23 16.36
N LEU A 138 22.87 -6.20 15.70
CA LEU A 138 22.59 -7.50 16.31
C LEU A 138 23.88 -8.25 16.66
N THR A 139 24.97 -8.00 15.94
CA THR A 139 26.27 -8.62 16.23
C THR A 139 26.91 -8.12 17.52
N GLU A 140 26.44 -6.99 18.05
CA GLU A 140 26.90 -6.42 19.32
C GLU A 140 26.16 -7.02 20.53
N HIS A 141 25.09 -7.79 20.30
CA HIS A 141 24.36 -8.44 21.38
C HIS A 141 25.23 -9.55 22.00
N PRO A 142 25.40 -9.62 23.33
CA PRO A 142 26.26 -10.60 24.00
C PRO A 142 25.97 -12.05 23.59
N ASP A 143 24.69 -12.37 23.39
CA ASP A 143 24.25 -13.73 23.05
C ASP A 143 24.27 -14.05 21.55
N PHE A 144 24.60 -13.09 20.68
CA PHE A 144 24.46 -13.26 19.23
C PHE A 144 25.17 -14.51 18.71
N LEU A 145 26.44 -14.70 19.05
CA LEU A 145 27.22 -15.85 18.60
C LEU A 145 26.71 -17.17 19.18
N ALA A 146 26.24 -17.16 20.43
CA ALA A 146 25.72 -18.35 21.09
C ALA A 146 24.42 -18.82 20.42
N THR A 147 23.48 -17.89 20.19
CA THR A 147 22.21 -18.17 19.51
C THR A 147 22.42 -18.62 18.07
N VAL A 148 23.29 -17.96 17.30
CA VAL A 148 23.59 -18.36 15.92
C VAL A 148 24.17 -19.77 15.87
N LYS A 149 25.10 -20.09 16.78
CA LYS A 149 25.69 -21.43 16.85
C LYS A 149 24.65 -22.50 17.16
N GLU A 150 23.82 -22.28 18.17
CA GLU A 150 22.76 -23.22 18.58
C GLU A 150 21.79 -23.52 17.43
N VAL A 151 21.34 -22.49 16.73
CA VAL A 151 20.43 -22.65 15.58
C VAL A 151 21.14 -23.36 14.43
N TRP A 152 22.40 -23.02 14.15
CA TRP A 152 23.14 -23.62 13.03
C TRP A 152 23.43 -25.11 13.25
N ASP A 153 23.74 -25.50 14.48
CA ASP A 153 24.00 -26.90 14.85
C ASP A 153 22.72 -27.76 14.84
N THR A 154 21.54 -27.15 14.95
CA THR A 154 20.24 -27.84 14.97
C THR A 154 19.48 -27.77 13.63
N THR A 155 19.94 -26.93 12.70
CA THR A 155 19.31 -26.76 11.39
C THR A 155 19.75 -27.88 10.45
N GLU A 156 18.80 -28.60 9.85
CA GLU A 156 19.12 -29.62 8.85
C GLU A 156 19.88 -29.00 7.65
N PRO A 157 20.91 -29.68 7.11
CA PRO A 157 21.62 -29.18 5.93
C PRO A 157 20.66 -29.00 4.76
N THR A 158 20.53 -27.77 4.27
CA THR A 158 19.84 -27.53 3.01
C THR A 158 20.73 -28.01 1.87
N HIS A 159 20.35 -29.11 1.22
CA HIS A 159 21.02 -29.57 0.00
C HIS A 159 20.98 -28.48 -1.08
N HIS A 160 22.15 -28.08 -1.57
CA HIS A 160 22.32 -27.31 -2.79
C HIS A 160 22.72 -28.23 -3.94
#